data_AF-A0A2I0L2M1-F1
#
_entry.id   AF-A0A2I0L2M1-F1
#
_cell.length_a   1.000
_cell.length_b   1.000
_cell.length_c   1.000
_cell.angle_alpha   90.00
_cell.angle_beta   90.00
_cell.angle_gamma   90.00
#
_symmetry.space_group_name_H-M   'P 1'
#
loop_
_entity.id
_entity.type
_entity.pdbx_description
1 polymer ?
#
loop_
_entity_poly.entity_id
_entity_poly.type
_entity_poly.pdbx_seq_one_letter_code
_entity_poly.pdbx_strand_id
1 'polypeptide(L)'
;MGSKMGDKVLLVIAEEGDELVAGALNLIGGDTIYGRLWGCHPKAYYPSLHFEACYYQAIEAAIELNLNTVEAGAQGEHKIQRGYLPVKTYSSHYLPDEGFRNAIGDFVMREATQVELVMKLIRESGPFKEGTEFA
;
A
#
# COMPACT_ATOMS: atom_id res chain seq x y z
N MET A 1 3.40 -6.47 20.35
CA MET A 1 2.42 -5.83 19.44
C MET A 1 1.03 -6.41 19.64
N GLY A 2 0.76 -7.70 19.37
CA GLY A 2 -0.57 -8.29 19.54
C GLY A 2 -1.23 -8.04 20.90
N SER A 3 -0.51 -8.23 22.01
CA SER A 3 -1.05 -8.01 23.38
C SER A 3 -1.37 -6.56 23.75
N LYS A 4 -0.91 -5.58 22.97
CA LYS A 4 -1.13 -4.14 23.23
C LYS A 4 -1.88 -3.41 22.12
N MET A 5 -1.96 -4.02 20.94
CA MET A 5 -2.61 -3.46 19.76
C MET A 5 -3.88 -4.20 19.37
N GLY A 6 -4.27 -5.29 20.06
CA GLY A 6 -5.58 -5.94 19.94
C GLY A 6 -6.07 -6.04 18.49
N ASP A 7 -7.28 -5.53 18.26
CA ASP A 7 -7.98 -5.52 16.96
C ASP A 7 -7.36 -4.57 15.91
N LYS A 8 -6.19 -3.98 16.20
CA LYS A 8 -5.44 -3.09 15.28
C LYS A 8 -4.31 -3.80 14.53
N VAL A 9 -4.22 -5.12 14.66
CA VAL A 9 -3.25 -5.94 13.94
C VAL A 9 -4.02 -6.99 13.15
N LEU A 10 -3.83 -7.01 11.84
CA LEU A 10 -4.36 -8.02 10.95
C LEU A 10 -3.19 -8.86 10.44
N LEU A 11 -3.26 -10.17 10.67
CA LEU A 11 -2.28 -11.13 10.17
C LEU A 11 -2.98 -12.09 9.21
N VAL A 12 -2.57 -12.06 7.95
CA VAL A 12 -2.98 -13.05 6.95
C VAL A 12 -1.94 -14.16 6.99
N ILE A 13 -2.39 -15.41 7.13
CA ILE A 13 -1.53 -16.59 7.15
C ILE A 13 -1.94 -17.49 5.98
N ALA A 14 -0.96 -18.02 5.27
CA ALA A 14 -1.18 -19.05 4.25
C ALA A 14 -0.67 -20.39 4.76
N GLU A 15 -1.48 -21.44 4.55
CA GLU A 15 -1.21 -22.80 5.00
C GLU A 15 -1.25 -23.75 3.79
N GLU A 16 -0.35 -24.74 3.78
CA GLU A 16 -0.43 -25.90 2.89
C GLU A 16 -0.58 -27.16 3.74
N GLY A 17 -1.80 -27.68 3.83
CA GLY A 17 -2.12 -28.68 4.84
C GLY A 17 -2.02 -28.08 6.24
N ASP A 18 -1.20 -28.68 7.11
CA ASP A 18 -0.99 -28.23 8.49
C ASP A 18 0.25 -27.31 8.64
N GLU A 19 0.94 -26.98 7.54
CA GLU A 19 2.18 -26.21 7.55
C GLU A 19 1.95 -24.74 7.21
N LEU A 20 2.49 -23.83 8.02
CA LEU A 20 2.48 -22.40 7.74
C LEU A 20 3.53 -22.06 6.68
N VAL A 21 3.08 -21.59 5.52
CA VAL A 21 3.95 -21.36 4.36
C VAL A 21 4.22 -19.89 4.07
N ALA A 22 3.35 -18.98 4.51
CA ALA A 22 3.57 -17.54 4.36
C ALA A 22 2.74 -16.71 5.35
N GLY A 23 3.08 -15.43 5.45
CA GLY A 23 2.29 -14.46 6.21
C GLY A 23 2.45 -13.03 5.73
N ALA A 24 1.36 -12.26 5.83
CA ALA A 24 1.32 -10.83 5.60
C ALA A 24 0.84 -10.11 6.87
N LEU A 25 1.67 -9.21 7.40
CA LEU A 25 1.35 -8.37 8.54
C LEU A 25 0.82 -7.02 8.07
N ASN A 26 -0.36 -6.68 8.57
CA ASN A 26 -1.03 -5.40 8.38
C ASN A 26 -1.32 -4.73 9.73
N LEU A 27 -1.32 -3.40 9.74
CA LEU A 27 -1.75 -2.60 10.89
C LEU A 27 -2.99 -1.81 10.53
N ILE A 28 -3.93 -1.69 11.46
CA ILE A 28 -5.16 -0.92 11.28
C ILE A 28 -5.05 0.38 12.09
N GLY A 29 -5.23 1.51 11.42
CA GLY A 29 -5.21 2.83 12.04
C GLY A 29 -6.31 3.70 11.46
N GLY A 30 -7.16 4.26 12.33
CA GLY A 30 -8.34 5.00 11.89
C GLY A 30 -9.26 4.08 11.07
N ASP A 31 -9.56 4.49 9.85
CA ASP A 31 -10.36 3.78 8.85
C ASP A 31 -9.50 3.14 7.75
N THR A 32 -8.20 2.93 8.00
CA THR A 32 -7.24 2.47 7.01
C THR A 32 -6.48 1.22 7.45
N ILE A 33 -6.35 0.25 6.54
CA ILE A 33 -5.42 -0.88 6.65
C ILE A 33 -4.09 -0.51 5.99
N TYR A 34 -3.00 -0.79 6.68
CA TYR A 34 -1.66 -0.54 6.20
C TYR A 34 -0.83 -1.82 6.10
N GLY A 35 -0.42 -2.19 4.89
CA GLY A 35 0.53 -3.27 4.66
C GLY A 35 1.90 -2.95 5.25
N ARG A 36 2.52 -3.93 5.94
CA ARG A 36 3.83 -3.73 6.58
C ARG A 36 4.86 -4.78 6.18
N LEU A 37 4.59 -6.05 6.44
CA LEU A 37 5.57 -7.11 6.21
C LEU A 37 4.93 -8.24 5.41
N TRP A 38 5.73 -8.82 4.53
CA TRP A 38 5.43 -10.04 3.81
C TRP A 38 6.58 -11.02 3.99
N GLY A 39 6.27 -12.30 4.17
CA GLY A 39 7.26 -13.35 4.16
C GLY A 39 6.65 -14.66 3.69
N CYS A 40 7.44 -15.46 2.96
CA CYS A 40 7.11 -16.83 2.62
C CYS A 40 8.27 -17.74 3.01
N HIS A 41 7.97 -19.02 3.24
CA HIS A 41 8.97 -20.00 3.57
C HIS A 41 9.99 -20.12 2.41
N PRO A 42 11.31 -20.04 2.64
CA PRO A 42 12.30 -19.94 1.56
C PRO A 42 12.35 -21.14 0.61
N LYS A 43 11.87 -22.30 1.07
CA LYS A 43 11.85 -23.54 0.29
C LYS A 43 10.57 -23.70 -0.55
N ALA A 44 9.64 -22.76 -0.47
CA ALA A 44 8.34 -22.86 -1.10
C ALA A 44 8.11 -21.68 -2.07
N TYR A 45 7.66 -22.00 -3.27
CA TYR A 45 7.29 -21.02 -4.28
C TYR A 45 5.83 -21.23 -4.67
N TYR A 46 4.99 -20.26 -4.30
CA TYR A 46 3.58 -20.24 -4.67
C TYR A 46 3.37 -19.05 -5.62
N PRO A 47 3.04 -19.31 -6.90
CA PRO A 47 2.75 -18.25 -7.85
C PRO A 47 1.67 -17.31 -7.31
N SER A 48 1.91 -16.01 -7.38
CA SER A 48 0.95 -14.96 -7.00
C SER A 48 0.55 -14.91 -5.52
N LEU A 49 1.07 -15.77 -4.64
CA LEU A 49 0.68 -15.79 -3.22
C LEU A 49 0.95 -14.45 -2.52
N HIS A 50 2.02 -13.74 -2.90
CA HIS A 50 2.26 -12.37 -2.44
C HIS A 50 1.09 -11.43 -2.75
N PHE A 51 0.51 -11.52 -3.95
CA PHE A 51 -0.62 -10.66 -4.32
C PHE A 51 -1.89 -11.04 -3.57
N GLU A 52 -2.16 -12.34 -3.43
CA GLU A 52 -3.30 -12.82 -2.66
C GLU A 52 -3.24 -12.28 -1.22
N ALA A 53 -2.16 -12.59 -0.51
CA ALA A 53 -2.07 -12.30 0.91
C ALA A 53 -1.82 -10.81 1.23
N CYS A 54 -1.03 -10.09 0.43
CA CYS A 54 -0.72 -8.69 0.72
C CYS A 54 -1.77 -7.71 0.20
N TYR A 55 -2.54 -8.08 -0.84
CA TYR A 55 -3.42 -7.13 -1.52
C TYR A 55 -4.89 -7.53 -1.44
N TYR A 56 -5.24 -8.74 -1.88
CA TYR A 56 -6.65 -9.14 -1.99
C TYR A 56 -7.24 -9.45 -0.63
N GLN A 57 -6.52 -10.20 0.22
CA GLN A 57 -6.93 -10.44 1.60
C GLN A 57 -7.00 -9.14 2.43
N ALA A 58 -6.13 -8.17 2.16
CA ALA A 58 -6.22 -6.86 2.80
C ALA A 58 -7.45 -6.05 2.35
N ILE A 59 -7.82 -6.11 1.07
CA ILE A 59 -9.04 -5.49 0.54
C ILE A 59 -10.28 -6.16 1.13
N GLU A 60 -10.31 -7.49 1.17
CA GLU A 60 -11.43 -8.26 1.73
C GLU A 60 -11.64 -7.91 3.21
N ALA A 61 -10.56 -7.91 4.00
CA ALA A 61 -10.62 -7.50 5.39
C ALA A 61 -11.10 -6.04 5.57
N ALA A 62 -10.70 -5.12 4.70
CA ALA A 62 -11.18 -3.74 4.76
C ALA A 62 -12.70 -3.65 4.52
N ILE A 63 -13.21 -4.41 3.55
CA ILE A 63 -14.66 -4.47 3.26
C ILE A 63 -15.41 -5.05 4.46
N GLU A 64 -14.96 -6.18 5.01
CA GLU A 64 -15.60 -6.83 6.16
C GLU A 64 -15.61 -5.95 7.41
N LEU A 65 -14.53 -5.22 7.65
CA LEU A 65 -14.37 -4.32 8.79
C LEU A 65 -14.96 -2.92 8.54
N ASN A 66 -15.57 -2.67 7.38
CA ASN A 66 -16.09 -1.36 6.96
C ASN A 66 -15.04 -0.24 7.05
N LEU A 67 -13.81 -0.54 6.62
CA LEU A 67 -12.70 0.40 6.49
C LEU A 67 -12.68 0.97 5.06
N ASN A 68 -12.35 2.24 4.92
CA ASN A 68 -12.46 2.96 3.66
C ASN A 68 -11.23 2.80 2.76
N THR A 69 -10.07 2.46 3.34
CA THR A 69 -8.80 2.56 2.63
C THR A 69 -7.86 1.39 2.94
N VAL A 70 -7.16 0.92 1.91
CA VAL A 70 -6.04 -0.01 2.03
C VAL A 70 -4.81 0.60 1.40
N GLU A 71 -3.75 0.76 2.18
CA GLU A 71 -2.45 1.22 1.72
C GLU A 71 -1.53 0.01 1.52
N ALA A 72 -1.31 -0.37 0.25
CA ALA A 72 -0.42 -1.47 -0.14
C ALA A 72 1.09 -1.12 -0.05
N GLY A 73 1.46 -0.08 0.69
CA GLY A 73 2.82 0.45 0.79
C GLY A 73 3.34 1.12 -0.49
N ALA A 74 4.61 1.50 -0.49
CA ALA A 74 5.24 2.21 -1.61
C ALA A 74 5.55 1.30 -2.82
N GLN A 75 5.63 1.90 -4.01
CA GLN A 75 6.13 1.35 -5.28
C GLN A 75 5.31 0.26 -5.99
N GLY A 76 5.37 0.29 -7.32
CA GLY A 76 4.93 -0.78 -8.23
C GLY A 76 3.72 -0.44 -9.10
N GLU A 77 3.94 -0.24 -10.40
CA GLU A 77 2.86 -0.04 -11.38
C GLU A 77 1.89 -1.24 -11.45
N HIS A 78 2.37 -2.43 -11.07
CA HIS A 78 1.57 -3.66 -10.99
C HIS A 78 0.39 -3.55 -10.02
N LYS A 79 0.39 -2.57 -9.11
CA LYS A 79 -0.70 -2.30 -8.16
C LYS A 79 -1.97 -1.76 -8.84
N ILE A 80 -1.83 -1.05 -9.96
CA ILE A 80 -2.94 -0.44 -10.69
C ILE A 80 -3.92 -1.51 -11.18
N GLN A 81 -3.39 -2.57 -11.79
CA GLN A 81 -4.18 -3.71 -12.28
C GLN A 81 -4.83 -4.53 -11.15
N ARG A 82 -4.50 -4.25 -9.89
CA ARG A 82 -4.88 -5.05 -8.71
C ARG A 82 -5.78 -4.29 -7.73
N GLY A 83 -6.33 -3.13 -8.10
CA GLY A 83 -7.23 -2.39 -7.23
C GLY A 83 -6.69 -1.06 -6.68
N TYR A 84 -5.39 -0.79 -6.81
CA TYR A 84 -4.75 0.32 -6.11
C TYR A 84 -4.39 1.44 -7.07
N LEU A 85 -5.21 2.49 -7.05
CA LEU A 85 -4.95 3.72 -7.79
C LEU A 85 -4.02 4.65 -7.00
N PRO A 86 -3.18 5.43 -7.69
CA PRO A 86 -2.34 6.42 -7.03
C PRO A 86 -3.19 7.54 -6.42
N VAL A 87 -2.87 7.87 -5.17
CA VAL A 87 -3.43 9.00 -4.43
C VAL A 87 -2.27 9.92 -4.02
N LYS A 88 -2.50 11.23 -4.07
CA LYS A 88 -1.49 12.23 -3.71
C LYS A 88 -1.19 12.08 -2.21
N THR A 89 0.06 11.75 -1.91
CA THR A 89 0.54 11.57 -0.54
C THR A 89 1.47 12.72 -0.17
N TYR A 90 1.45 13.11 1.10
CA TYR A 90 2.26 14.21 1.62
C TYR A 90 3.31 13.67 2.58
N SER A 91 4.47 14.32 2.59
CA SER A 91 5.53 14.07 3.55
C SER A 91 6.05 15.38 4.10
N SER A 92 6.54 15.36 5.33
CA SER A 92 7.12 16.53 6.00
C SER A 92 8.55 16.22 6.37
N HIS A 93 9.46 17.13 6.01
CA HIS A 93 10.89 16.95 6.17
C HIS A 93 11.47 18.16 6.89
N TYR A 94 12.15 17.92 8.01
CA TYR A 94 12.91 18.96 8.69
C TYR A 94 14.36 18.94 8.21
N LEU A 95 14.76 20.00 7.52
CA LEU A 95 16.09 20.14 6.92
C LEU A 95 16.80 21.35 7.55
N PRO A 96 17.69 21.15 8.53
CA PRO A 96 18.35 22.25 9.23
C PRO A 96 19.36 22.99 8.35
N ASP A 97 20.07 22.26 7.49
CA ASP A 97 21.01 22.84 6.52
C ASP A 97 20.28 23.55 5.38
N GLU A 98 20.62 24.81 5.15
CA GLU A 98 19.96 25.63 4.13
C GLU A 98 20.31 25.20 2.71
N GLY A 99 21.52 24.71 2.48
CA GLY A 99 21.96 24.21 1.18
C GLY A 99 21.13 23.01 0.74
N PHE A 100 20.95 22.03 1.62
CA PHE A 100 20.08 20.88 1.37
C PHE A 100 18.62 21.27 1.24
N ARG A 101 18.13 22.21 2.07
CA ARG A 101 16.75 22.69 1.97
C ARG A 101 16.46 23.27 0.59
N ASN A 102 17.36 24.09 0.05
CA ASN A 102 17.21 24.68 -1.27
C ASN A 102 17.27 23.60 -2.37
N ALA A 103 18.29 22.75 -2.35
CA ALA A 103 18.47 21.71 -3.36
C ALA A 103 17.28 20.71 -3.41
N ILE A 104 16.78 20.28 -2.24
CA ILE A 104 15.62 19.40 -2.13
C ILE A 104 14.35 20.14 -2.53
N GLY A 105 14.17 21.39 -2.09
CA GLY A 105 13.01 22.21 -2.48
C GLY A 105 12.88 22.37 -3.99
N ASP A 106 13.97 22.71 -4.68
CA ASP A 106 14.01 22.84 -6.14
C ASP A 106 13.73 21.52 -6.87
N PHE A 107 14.14 20.39 -6.29
CA PHE A 107 13.79 19.07 -6.80
C PHE A 107 12.30 18.78 -6.63
N VAL A 108 11.77 18.92 -5.41
CA VAL A 108 10.36 18.60 -5.07
C VAL A 108 9.38 19.44 -5.88
N MET A 109 9.68 20.72 -6.15
CA MET A 109 8.83 21.56 -7.02
C MET A 109 8.71 21.00 -8.44
N ARG A 110 9.81 20.48 -9.01
CA ARG A 110 9.81 19.88 -10.36
C ARG A 110 9.14 18.50 -10.34
N GLU A 111 9.45 17.69 -9.33
CA GLU A 111 8.86 16.36 -9.17
C GLU A 111 7.35 16.43 -8.96
N ALA A 112 6.83 17.40 -8.19
CA ALA A 112 5.40 17.54 -7.95
C ALA A 112 4.59 17.67 -9.26
N THR A 113 5.08 18.48 -10.20
CA THR A 113 4.47 18.61 -11.53
C THR A 113 4.48 17.28 -12.30
N GLN A 114 5.56 16.51 -12.20
CA GLN A 114 5.68 15.20 -12.85
C GLN A 114 4.75 14.17 -12.23
N VAL A 115 4.65 14.14 -10.90
CA VAL A 115 3.75 13.25 -10.16
C VAL A 115 2.30 13.53 -10.54
N GLU A 116 1.89 14.80 -10.62
CA GLU A 116 0.53 15.17 -11.03
C GLU A 116 0.22 14.72 -12.47
N LEU A 117 1.16 14.88 -13.40
CA LEU A 117 1.02 14.39 -14.76
C LEU A 117 0.89 12.86 -14.81
N VAL A 118 1.77 12.14 -14.10
CA VAL A 118 1.75 10.66 -14.06
C VAL A 118 0.44 10.16 -13.43
N MET A 119 -0.02 10.77 -12.34
CA MET A 119 -1.29 10.42 -11.71
C MET A 119 -2.47 10.63 -12.67
N LYS A 120 -2.48 11.72 -13.43
CA LYS A 120 -3.51 11.97 -14.45
C LYS A 120 -3.50 10.88 -15.53
N LEU A 121 -2.33 10.57 -16.09
CA LEU A 121 -2.18 9.56 -17.14
C LEU A 121 -2.62 8.16 -16.65
N ILE A 122 -2.26 7.79 -15.42
CA ILE A 122 -2.67 6.51 -14.82
C ILE A 122 -4.20 6.46 -14.63
N ARG A 123 -4.83 7.56 -14.24
CA ARG A 123 -6.30 7.62 -14.10
C ARG A 123 -7.00 7.47 -15.46
N GLU A 124 -6.50 8.15 -16.49
CA GLU A 124 -7.06 8.09 -17.85
C GLU A 124 -6.86 6.73 -18.53
N SER A 125 -5.77 6.03 -18.24
CA SER A 125 -5.43 4.72 -18.81
C SER A 125 -5.74 3.52 -17.89
N GLY A 126 -6.29 3.79 -16.71
CA GLY A 126 -6.53 2.80 -15.67
C GLY A 126 -7.70 1.86 -16.00
N PRO A 127 -7.79 0.71 -15.32
CA PRO A 127 -8.84 -0.28 -15.58
C PRO A 127 -10.22 0.08 -14.99
N PHE A 128 -10.37 1.28 -14.41
CA PHE A 128 -11.57 1.70 -13.69
C PHE A 128 -12.41 2.68 -14.52
N LYS A 129 -13.72 2.72 -14.25
CA LYS A 129 -14.65 3.60 -14.96
C LYS A 129 -14.37 5.08 -14.66
N GLU A 130 -14.51 5.92 -15.68
CA GLU A 130 -14.50 7.37 -15.55
C GLU A 130 -15.59 7.85 -14.57
N GLY A 131 -15.28 8.87 -13.77
CA GLY A 131 -16.20 9.45 -12.79
C GLY A 131 -16.21 8.77 -11.41
N THR A 132 -15.33 7.79 -11.16
CA THR A 132 -15.13 7.25 -9.81
C THR A 132 -14.26 8.22 -9.01
N GLU A 133 -14.88 9.12 -8.24
CA GLU A 133 -14.17 9.95 -7.26
C GLU A 133 -13.86 9.10 -6.02
N PHE A 134 -12.57 8.92 -5.75
CA PHE A 134 -12.09 8.29 -4.52
C PHE A 134 -11.74 9.41 -3.54
N ALA A 135 -12.37 9.39 -2.37
CA ALA A 135 -12.17 10.36 -1.29
C ALA A 135 -10.79 10.25 -0.65
#